data_AF-A0A4Q3VQT4-F1
#
_entry.id   AF-A0A4Q3VQT4-F1
#
_cell.length_a   1.000
_cell.length_b   1.000
_cell.length_c   1.000
_cell.angle_alpha   90.00
_cell.angle_beta   90.00
_cell.angle_gamma   90.00
#
_symmetry.space_group_name_H-M   'P 1'
#
loop_
_entity.id
_entity.type
_entity.pdbx_description
1 polymer ?
#
loop_
_entity_poly.entity_id
_entity_poly.type
_entity_poly.pdbx_seq_one_letter_code
_entity_poly.pdbx_strand_id
1 'polypeptide(L)' 'GRIFRSHDEAKLAVAKSINAYNTKRPHMSIDFLTPAVAHEREGELRKRWKNRSKMVLHPTGNPGDENRT' A
#
# COMPACT_ATOMS: atom_id res chain seq x y z
N GLY A 1 -8.70 -25.10 -2.10
CA GLY A 1 -8.68 -24.39 -3.41
C GLY A 1 -10.02 -24.57 -4.10
N ARG A 2 -10.44 -23.62 -4.95
CA ARG A 2 -11.63 -23.80 -5.79
C ARG A 2 -11.28 -24.67 -7.00
N ILE A 3 -12.16 -25.62 -7.36
CA ILE A 3 -12.03 -26.45 -8.57
C ILE A 3 -12.95 -25.87 -9.64
N PHE A 4 -12.45 -25.75 -10.87
CA PHE A 4 -13.22 -25.30 -12.03
C PHE A 4 -13.56 -26.49 -12.92
N ARG A 5 -14.79 -26.53 -13.44
CA ARG A 5 -15.29 -27.64 -14.26
C ARG A 5 -14.85 -27.53 -15.72
N SER A 6 -14.48 -26.33 -16.15
CA SER A 6 -14.00 -26.06 -17.50
C SER A 6 -12.97 -24.94 -17.51
N HIS A 7 -12.21 -24.87 -18.60
CA HIS A 7 -11.28 -23.77 -18.86
C HIS A 7 -11.97 -22.41 -18.88
N ASP A 8 -13.17 -22.34 -19.45
CA ASP A 8 -13.92 -21.09 -19.53
C ASP A 8 -14.40 -20.62 -18.15
N GLU A 9 -14.81 -21.54 -17.27
CA GLU A 9 -15.14 -21.19 -15.89
C GLU A 9 -13.92 -20.62 -15.16
N ALA A 10 -12.75 -21.24 -15.33
CA ALA A 10 -11.50 -20.76 -14.75
C ALA A 10 -11.13 -19.36 -15.26
N LYS A 11 -11.20 -19.14 -16.58
CA LYS A 11 -10.98 -17.83 -17.21
C LYS A 11 -11.90 -16.75 -16.65
N LEU A 12 -13.20 -17.04 -16.53
CA LEU A 12 -14.17 -16.10 -15.98
C LEU A 12 -13.86 -15.75 -14.53
N ALA A 13 -13.45 -16.73 -13.72
CA ALA A 13 -13.08 -16.50 -12.33
C ALA A 13 -11.80 -15.65 -12.20
N VAL A 14 -10.80 -15.90 -13.05
CA VAL A 14 -9.58 -15.09 -13.12
C VAL A 14 -9.90 -13.66 -13.53
N ALA A 15 -10.68 -13.47 -14.59
CA ALA A 15 -11.09 -12.15 -15.05
C ALA A 15 -11.84 -11.35 -13.96
N LYS A 16 -12.77 -12.01 -13.24
CA LYS A 16 -13.47 -11.40 -12.09
C LYS A 16 -12.51 -10.99 -10.98
N SER A 17 -11.50 -11.82 -10.70
CA SER A 17 -10.50 -11.56 -9.66
C SER A 17 -9.61 -10.37 -10.03
N ILE A 18 -9.14 -10.30 -11.28
CA ILE A 18 -8.37 -9.17 -11.80
C ILE A 18 -9.20 -7.88 -11.72
N ASN A 19 -10.45 -7.92 -12.20
CA ASN A 19 -11.33 -6.76 -12.14
C ASN A 19 -11.56 -6.29 -10.70
N ALA A 20 -11.79 -7.20 -9.76
CA ALA A 20 -11.96 -6.87 -8.35
C ALA A 20 -10.70 -6.24 -7.74
N TYR A 21 -9.50 -6.73 -8.10
CA TYR A 21 -8.24 -6.12 -7.67
C TYR A 21 -8.12 -4.68 -8.18
N ASN A 22 -8.34 -4.48 -9.49
CA ASN A 22 -8.16 -3.19 -10.14
C ASN A 22 -9.18 -2.13 -9.68
N THR A 23 -10.40 -2.54 -9.35
CA THR A 23 -11.53 -1.60 -9.14
C THR A 23 -11.98 -1.46 -7.69
N LYS A 24 -11.70 -2.44 -6.82
CA LYS A 24 -12.26 -2.45 -5.45
C LYS A 24 -11.22 -2.36 -4.34
N ARG A 25 -9.93 -2.57 -4.63
CA ARG A 25 -8.89 -2.63 -3.60
C ARG A 25 -8.08 -1.33 -3.55
N PRO A 26 -8.41 -0.39 -2.65
CA PRO A 26 -7.53 0.73 -2.37
C PRO A 26 -6.23 0.24 -1.73
N HIS A 27 -5.08 0.74 -2.18
CA HIS A 27 -3.78 0.28 -1.70
C HIS A 27 -2.86 1.42 -1.24
N MET A 28 -2.15 1.22 -0.11
CA MET A 28 -1.30 2.24 0.51
C MET A 28 -0.17 2.76 -0.39
N SER A 29 0.38 1.92 -1.28
CA SER A 29 1.47 2.33 -2.19
C SER A 29 1.05 3.33 -3.26
N ILE A 30 -0.26 3.43 -3.51
CA ILE A 30 -0.86 4.30 -4.51
C ILE A 30 -1.84 5.26 -3.84
N ASP A 31 -1.46 5.78 -2.67
CA ASP A 31 -2.22 6.76 -1.91
C ASP A 31 -3.67 6.34 -1.55
N PHE A 32 -3.86 5.05 -1.26
CA PHE A 32 -5.18 4.45 -1.02
C PHE A 32 -6.15 4.59 -2.21
N LEU A 33 -5.64 4.80 -3.42
CA LEU A 33 -6.43 4.67 -4.65
C LEU A 33 -6.53 3.21 -5.06
N THR A 34 -7.52 2.90 -5.90
CA THR A 34 -7.56 1.63 -6.61
C THR A 34 -6.58 1.68 -7.79
N PRO A 35 -6.03 0.55 -8.25
CA PRO A 35 -5.12 0.54 -9.38
C PRO A 35 -5.69 1.21 -10.64
N ALA A 36 -6.98 1.05 -10.92
CA ALA A 36 -7.65 1.72 -12.03
C ALA A 36 -7.60 3.25 -11.91
N VAL A 37 -7.96 3.79 -10.74
CA VAL A 37 -7.94 5.24 -10.50
C VAL A 37 -6.51 5.79 -10.48
N ALA A 38 -5.56 5.05 -9.90
CA ALA A 38 -4.17 5.46 -9.89
C ALA A 38 -3.54 5.51 -11.29
N HIS A 39 -3.96 4.63 -12.19
CA HIS A 39 -3.48 4.61 -13.58
C HIS A 39 -3.93 5.83 -14.39
N GLU A 40 -5.12 6.36 -14.11
CA GLU A 40 -5.67 7.56 -14.75
C GLU A 40 -5.10 8.88 -14.20
N ARG A 41 -4.39 8.81 -13.06
CA ARG A 41 -3.79 10.00 -12.44
C ARG A 41 -2.43 10.27 -13.04
N GLU A 42 -2.16 11.54 -13.31
CA GLU A 42 -0.84 12.01 -13.70
C GLU A 42 -0.13 12.70 -12.52
N GLY A 43 1.20 12.69 -12.54
CA GLY A 43 2.03 13.28 -11.48
C GLY A 43 2.39 12.31 -10.35
N GLU A 44 2.95 12.86 -9.27
CA GLU A 44 3.47 12.04 -8.17
C GLU A 44 2.36 11.52 -7.25
N LEU A 45 2.31 10.20 -7.06
CA LEU A 45 1.48 9.57 -6.03
C LEU A 45 2.16 9.67 -4.67
N ARG A 46 1.39 10.11 -3.66
CA ARG A 46 1.87 10.20 -2.28
C ARG A 46 2.16 8.81 -1.73
N LYS A 47 3.44 8.53 -1.50
CA LYS A 47 3.91 7.30 -0.84
C LYS A 47 3.55 7.35 0.65
N ARG A 48 2.76 6.37 1.11
CA ARG A 48 2.33 6.27 2.52
C ARG A 48 3.27 5.47 3.42
N TRP A 49 4.35 4.93 2.88
CA TRP A 49 5.31 4.15 3.67
C TRP A 49 6.12 5.05 4.62
N LYS A 50 6.51 4.50 5.78
CA LYS A 50 7.45 5.16 6.69
C LYS A 50 8.85 5.14 6.07
N ASN A 51 9.40 6.32 5.80
CA ASN A 51 10.78 6.44 5.32
C ASN A 51 11.75 6.19 6.47
N ARG A 52 12.45 5.04 6.46
CA ARG A 52 13.44 4.65 7.50
C ARG A 52 14.55 5.70 7.66
N SER A 53 14.93 6.40 6.58
CA SER A 53 15.96 7.45 6.60
C SER A 53 15.60 8.67 7.46
N LYS A 54 14.32 8.91 7.73
CA LYS A 54 13.87 10.01 8.60
C LYS A 54 13.86 9.65 10.09
N MET A 55 13.99 8.36 10.44
CA MET A 55 14.06 7.93 11.85
C MET A 55 15.42 8.20 12.51
N VAL A 56 16.47 8.44 11.73
CA VAL A 56 17.84 8.60 12.25
C VAL A 56 18.18 10.05 12.66
N LEU A 57 17.26 11.00 12.44
CA LEU A 57 17.49 12.44 12.72
C LEU A 57 16.92 12.94 14.05
N HIS A 58 16.38 12.05 14.89
CA HIS A 58 16.14 12.38 16.30
C HIS A 58 17.28 11.77 17.13
N PRO A 59 18.37 12.51 17.41
CA PRO A 59 19.23 12.14 18.52
C PRO A 59 18.35 12.28 19.76
N THR A 60 18.06 11.17 20.43
CA THR A 60 17.50 11.18 21.78
C THR A 60 18.56 11.75 22.71
N GLY A 61 18.73 13.07 22.71
CA GLY A 61 19.33 13.78 23.83
C GLY A 61 18.26 13.89 24.90
N ASN A 62 18.40 13.14 25.99
CA ASN A 62 17.64 13.39 27.22
C ASN A 62 18.23 14.63 27.88
N PRO A 63 17.50 15.76 27.99
CA PRO A 63 17.90 16.87 28.84
C PRO A 63 17.26 16.64 30.21
N GLY A 64 17.97 16.05 31.17
CA GLY A 64 17.35 15.83 32.48
C GLY A 64 18.15 15.19 33.61
N ASP A 65 19.39 14.75 33.42
CA ASP A 65 20.20 14.16 34.51
C ASP A 65 21.42 15.02 34.89
N GLU A 66 21.21 16.34 35.01
CA GLU A 66 22.15 17.21 35.73
C GLU A 66 21.41 17.94 36.85
N ASN A 67 21.86 17.69 38.09
CA ASN A 67 21.52 18.35 39.36
C ASN A 67 20.36 17.75 40.19
N ARG A 68 20.72 16.73 40.99
CA ARG A 68 20.13 16.51 42.32
C ARG A 68 21.24 16.61 43.37
N THR A 69 21.47 17.82 43.86
CA THR A 69 22.01 18.06 45.21
C THR A 69 20.85 18.29 46.15
#